data_AF-Q01QC3-F1
#
_entry.id   AF-Q01QC3-F1
#
_cell.length_a   1.000
_cell.length_b   1.000
_cell.length_c   1.000
_cell.angle_alpha   90.00
_cell.angle_beta   90.00
_cell.angle_gamma   90.00
#
_symmetry.space_group_name_H-M   'P 1'
#
loop_
_entity.id
_entity.type
_entity.pdbx_description
1 polymer ?
#
loop_
_entity_poly.entity_id
_entity_poly.type
_entity_poly.pdbx_seq_one_letter_code
_entity_poly.pdbx_strand_id
1 'polypeptide(L)'
;MTCRRCRKKFDEFETRCPHCGETNDHVAGMFQTSSVLISTSGTERVYRSVEEVPAALRTRLLKSTNGANSATILIADRRGRQEIAKAMRNLPGPTQRRWMQAILGAEGASTAMNWLTPARRRAILVVVTLFTLATIALLFTKFR
;
A
#
# COMPACT_ATOMS: atom_id res chain seq x y z
N MET A 1 8.89 -8.09 25.40
CA MET A 1 8.55 -7.19 26.54
C MET A 1 9.01 -7.80 27.87
N THR A 2 8.98 -7.06 28.99
CA THR A 2 9.44 -7.53 30.32
C THR A 2 8.26 -7.64 31.28
N CYS A 3 8.10 -8.78 31.95
CA CYS A 3 7.02 -8.99 32.90
C CYS A 3 7.20 -8.09 34.14
N ARG A 4 6.15 -7.38 34.55
CA ARG A 4 6.20 -6.49 35.74
C ARG A 4 6.42 -7.27 37.04
N ARG A 5 5.95 -8.52 37.11
CA ARG A 5 6.04 -9.38 38.30
C ARG A 5 7.36 -10.12 38.40
N CYS A 6 7.72 -10.92 37.40
CA CYS A 6 8.92 -11.77 37.45
C CYS A 6 10.15 -11.14 36.78
N ARG A 7 10.02 -9.97 36.15
CA ARG A 7 11.08 -9.25 35.41
C ARG A 7 11.77 -10.03 34.29
N LYS A 8 11.26 -11.21 33.92
CA LYS A 8 11.75 -11.99 32.77
C LYS A 8 11.20 -11.42 31.47
N LYS A 9 11.99 -11.53 30.40
CA LYS A 9 11.58 -11.18 29.04
C LYS A 9 10.69 -12.29 28.47
N PHE A 10 9.64 -11.91 27.76
CA PHE A 10 8.74 -12.84 27.08
C PHE A 10 8.12 -12.19 25.84
N ASP A 11 7.52 -13.02 24.99
CA ASP A 11 6.91 -12.62 23.72
C ASP A 11 5.65 -11.77 23.94
N GLU A 12 5.47 -10.74 23.11
CA GLU A 12 4.35 -9.80 23.12
C GLU A 12 3.01 -10.46 22.78
N PHE A 13 3.04 -11.57 22.05
CA PHE A 13 1.85 -12.34 21.66
C PHE A 13 1.33 -13.28 22.75
N GLU A 14 2.12 -13.54 23.80
CA GLU A 14 1.73 -14.47 24.86
C GLU A 14 0.69 -13.82 25.78
N THR A 15 -0.45 -14.48 25.96
CA THR A 15 -1.56 -13.95 26.78
C THR A 15 -1.22 -13.92 28.28
N ARG A 16 -0.26 -14.76 28.69
CA ARG A 16 0.25 -14.86 30.05
C ARG A 16 1.76 -15.03 30.04
N CYS A 17 2.43 -14.51 31.07
CA CYS A 17 3.87 -14.73 31.21
C CYS A 17 4.16 -16.22 31.42
N PRO A 18 4.96 -16.88 30.57
CA PRO A 18 5.24 -18.32 30.66
C PRO A 18 6.03 -18.70 31.93
N HIS A 19 6.59 -17.71 32.63
CA HIS A 19 7.40 -17.94 33.82
C HIS A 19 6.66 -17.75 35.15
N CYS A 20 5.57 -16.99 35.17
CA CYS A 20 4.88 -16.66 36.43
C CYS A 20 3.35 -16.59 36.32
N GLY A 21 2.78 -16.76 35.12
CA GLY A 21 1.34 -16.79 34.90
C GLY A 21 0.63 -15.43 34.90
N GLU A 22 1.35 -14.33 35.15
CA GLU A 22 0.77 -12.98 35.14
C GLU A 22 0.13 -12.66 33.78
N THR A 23 -1.05 -12.04 33.80
CA THR A 23 -1.73 -11.60 32.56
C THR A 23 -0.91 -10.53 31.86
N ASN A 24 -0.85 -10.64 30.54
CA ASN A 24 -0.27 -9.61 29.72
C ASN A 24 -1.36 -8.61 29.31
N ASP A 25 -1.40 -7.45 29.96
CA ASP A 25 -2.38 -6.41 29.62
C ASP A 25 -2.02 -5.67 28.31
N HIS A 26 -0.85 -5.96 27.75
CA HIS A 26 -0.38 -5.46 26.45
C HIS A 26 -0.57 -6.49 25.32
N VAL A 27 -1.40 -7.52 25.51
CA VAL A 27 -1.72 -8.47 24.43
C VAL A 27 -2.33 -7.70 23.26
N ALA A 28 -1.59 -7.64 22.17
CA ALA A 28 -2.13 -7.22 20.89
C ALA A 28 -2.96 -8.38 20.32
N GLY A 29 -4.26 -8.40 20.62
CA GLY A 29 -5.21 -9.29 19.95
C GLY A 29 -5.51 -8.79 18.54
N MET A 30 -5.51 -9.69 17.55
CA MET A 30 -5.88 -9.34 16.17
C MET A 30 -7.36 -9.67 15.93
N PHE A 31 -8.19 -8.65 15.77
CA PHE A 31 -9.57 -8.81 15.32
C PHE A 31 -9.63 -8.55 13.81
N GLN A 32 -9.92 -9.59 13.02
CA GLN A 32 -10.11 -9.45 11.58
C GLN A 32 -11.59 -9.19 11.28
N THR A 33 -11.90 -8.00 10.76
CA THR A 33 -13.24 -7.66 10.27
C THR A 33 -13.12 -7.27 8.80
N SER A 34 -13.91 -7.93 7.95
CA SER A 34 -14.09 -7.54 6.54
C SER A 34 -15.49 -6.98 6.34
N SER A 35 -15.62 -6.04 5.41
CA SER A 35 -16.91 -5.59 4.91
C SER A 35 -16.81 -5.36 3.41
N VAL A 36 -17.86 -5.71 2.69
CA VAL A 36 -17.96 -5.53 1.25
C VAL A 36 -19.20 -4.69 0.97
N LEU A 37 -18.98 -3.46 0.53
CA LEU A 37 -20.04 -2.57 0.09
C LEU A 37 -20.17 -2.65 -1.43
N ILE A 38 -21.35 -3.00 -1.92
CA ILE A 38 -21.65 -3.02 -3.36
C ILE A 38 -22.79 -2.03 -3.62
N SER A 39 -22.47 -0.97 -4.36
CA SER A 39 -23.45 -0.06 -4.93
C SER A 39 -23.55 -0.31 -6.43
N THR A 40 -24.70 -0.83 -6.88
CA THR A 40 -24.94 -1.13 -8.30
C THR A 40 -26.42 -0.93 -8.64
N SER A 41 -26.68 -0.36 -9.81
CA SER A 41 -28.05 -0.13 -10.35
C SER A 41 -29.02 0.50 -9.35
N GLY A 42 -28.56 1.49 -8.58
CA GLY A 42 -29.37 2.19 -7.57
C GLY A 42 -29.62 1.41 -6.27
N THR A 43 -28.96 0.26 -6.07
CA THR A 43 -29.05 -0.52 -4.84
C THR A 43 -27.70 -0.57 -4.13
N GLU A 44 -27.72 -0.40 -2.81
CA GLU A 44 -26.54 -0.47 -1.95
C GLU A 44 -26.73 -1.60 -0.94
N ARG A 45 -25.76 -2.51 -0.86
CA ARG A 45 -25.77 -3.63 0.09
C ARG A 45 -24.40 -3.83 0.71
N VAL A 46 -24.40 -4.15 2.01
CA VAL A 46 -23.21 -4.48 2.81
C VAL A 46 -23.20 -5.97 3.10
N TYR A 47 -22.07 -6.62 2.85
CA TYR A 47 -21.79 -8.02 3.20
C TYR A 47 -20.62 -8.09 4.17
N ARG A 48 -20.55 -9.12 5.00
CA ARG A 48 -19.46 -9.29 5.99
C ARG A 48 -18.25 -10.02 5.41
N SER A 49 -18.42 -10.67 4.27
CA SER A 49 -17.35 -11.36 3.56
C SER A 49 -17.60 -11.39 2.05
N VAL A 50 -16.60 -11.80 1.27
CA VAL A 50 -16.74 -11.98 -0.19
C VAL A 50 -17.55 -13.23 -0.51
N GLU A 51 -17.54 -14.22 0.38
CA GLU A 51 -18.26 -15.49 0.27
C GLU A 51 -19.77 -15.29 0.39
N GLU A 52 -20.21 -14.28 1.15
CA GLU A 52 -21.62 -13.90 1.29
C GLU A 52 -22.18 -13.18 0.06
N VAL A 53 -21.33 -12.73 -0.88
CA VAL A 53 -21.76 -12.00 -2.08
C VAL A 53 -22.36 -12.97 -3.12
N PRO A 54 -23.55 -12.66 -3.70
CA PRO A 54 -24.15 -13.47 -4.76
C PRO A 54 -23.20 -13.75 -5.92
N ALA A 55 -23.20 -14.98 -6.45
CA ALA A 55 -22.21 -15.45 -7.43
C ALA A 55 -22.08 -14.52 -8.67
N ALA A 56 -23.20 -13.99 -9.17
CA ALA A 56 -23.23 -13.06 -10.30
C ALA A 56 -22.52 -11.72 -10.01
N LEU A 57 -22.60 -11.23 -8.77
CA LEU A 57 -21.91 -10.02 -8.33
C LEU A 57 -20.46 -10.31 -7.95
N ARG A 58 -20.18 -11.49 -7.37
CA ARG A 58 -18.85 -11.91 -6.95
C ARG A 58 -17.85 -11.96 -8.12
N THR A 59 -18.26 -12.50 -9.27
CA THR A 59 -17.40 -12.53 -10.47
C THR A 59 -17.07 -11.13 -10.97
N ARG A 60 -18.05 -10.23 -10.97
CA ARG A 60 -17.84 -8.81 -11.33
C ARG A 60 -16.92 -8.10 -10.35
N LEU A 61 -17.12 -8.31 -9.05
CA LEU A 61 -16.29 -7.75 -7.98
C LEU A 61 -14.84 -8.20 -8.14
N LEU A 62 -14.60 -9.51 -8.29
CA LEU A 62 -13.25 -10.03 -8.50
C LEU A 62 -12.62 -9.49 -9.79
N LYS A 63 -13.39 -9.32 -10.87
CA LYS A 63 -12.90 -8.73 -12.11
C LYS A 63 -12.55 -7.24 -11.94
N SER A 64 -13.36 -6.47 -11.21
CA SER A 64 -13.13 -5.04 -11.00
C SER A 64 -12.00 -4.75 -10.01
N THR A 65 -11.88 -5.54 -8.93
CA THR A 65 -10.85 -5.33 -7.88
C THR A 65 -9.49 -5.93 -8.23
N ASN A 66 -9.40 -6.76 -9.28
CA ASN A 66 -8.13 -7.27 -9.83
C ASN A 66 -7.75 -6.60 -11.16
N GLY A 67 -8.50 -5.57 -11.58
CA GLY A 67 -8.24 -4.84 -12.81
C GLY A 67 -7.08 -3.86 -12.69
N ALA A 68 -6.60 -3.34 -13.82
CA ALA A 68 -5.57 -2.29 -13.82
C ALA A 68 -6.05 -0.97 -13.18
N ASN A 69 -7.38 -0.76 -13.13
CA ASN A 69 -8.01 0.45 -12.60
C ASN A 69 -8.47 0.31 -11.14
N SER A 70 -8.07 -0.74 -10.44
CA SER A 70 -8.31 -0.89 -9.00
C SER A 70 -7.06 -0.57 -8.20
N ALA A 71 -7.24 0.10 -7.07
CA ALA A 71 -6.18 0.36 -6.10
C ALA A 71 -6.57 -0.24 -4.75
N THR A 72 -5.58 -0.79 -4.06
CA THR A 72 -5.74 -1.20 -2.66
C THR A 72 -5.00 -0.23 -1.76
N ILE A 73 -5.72 0.36 -0.80
CA ILE A 73 -5.16 1.23 0.21
C ILE A 73 -4.95 0.40 1.48
N LEU A 74 -3.71 0.38 1.98
CA LEU A 74 -3.35 -0.30 3.23
C LEU A 74 -3.06 0.75 4.30
N ILE A 75 -3.84 0.74 5.37
CA ILE A 75 -3.66 1.64 6.51
C ILE A 75 -3.23 0.79 7.70
N ALA A 76 -2.04 1.07 8.23
CA ALA A 76 -1.49 0.39 9.38
C ALA A 76 -0.70 1.36 10.25
N ASP A 77 -0.65 1.09 11.56
CA ASP A 77 0.18 1.81 12.49
C ASP A 77 1.67 1.47 12.28
N ARG A 78 2.57 2.08 13.06
CA ARG A 78 4.03 1.87 12.89
C ARG A 78 4.42 0.39 13.02
N ARG A 79 3.77 -0.36 13.91
CA ARG A 79 4.04 -1.79 14.13
C ARG A 79 3.39 -2.64 13.02
N GLY A 80 2.15 -2.33 12.65
CA GLY A 80 1.46 -3.00 11.55
C GLY A 80 2.20 -2.88 10.22
N ARG A 81 2.88 -1.74 9.95
CA ARG A 81 3.76 -1.62 8.76
C ARG A 81 4.92 -2.62 8.76
N GLN A 82 5.50 -2.92 9.92
CA GLN A 82 6.61 -3.88 10.03
C GLN A 82 6.13 -5.32 9.81
N GLU A 83 4.97 -5.67 10.35
CA GLU A 83 4.35 -6.99 10.14
C GLU A 83 3.88 -7.19 8.70
N ILE A 84 3.27 -6.17 8.08
CA ILE A 84 2.93 -6.20 6.66
C ILE A 84 4.21 -6.37 5.83
N ALA A 85 5.27 -5.62 6.13
CA ALA A 85 6.55 -5.76 5.43
C ALA A 85 7.20 -7.14 5.62
N LYS A 86 6.96 -7.81 6.74
CA LYS A 86 7.43 -9.19 6.99
C LYS A 86 6.58 -10.19 6.20
N ALA A 87 5.26 -10.07 6.24
CA ALA A 87 4.34 -10.88 5.46
C ALA A 87 4.62 -10.75 3.95
N MET A 88 4.88 -9.53 3.46
CA MET A 88 5.19 -9.23 2.06
C MET A 88 6.40 -10.00 1.52
N ARG A 89 7.40 -10.32 2.35
CA ARG A 89 8.58 -11.09 1.91
C ARG A 89 8.24 -12.55 1.58
N ASN A 90 7.15 -13.05 2.14
CA ASN A 90 6.70 -14.43 1.95
C ASN A 90 5.61 -14.56 0.88
N LEU A 91 5.22 -13.47 0.20
CA LEU A 91 4.24 -13.56 -0.88
C LEU A 91 4.88 -14.10 -2.17
N PRO A 92 4.18 -14.99 -2.91
CA PRO A 92 4.66 -15.46 -4.20
C PRO A 92 4.83 -14.32 -5.21
N GLY A 93 5.90 -14.40 -6.01
CA GLY A 93 6.37 -13.35 -6.93
C GLY A 93 5.31 -12.64 -7.81
N PRO A 94 4.31 -13.33 -8.40
CA PRO A 94 3.30 -12.65 -9.23
C PRO A 94 2.31 -11.80 -8.43
N THR A 95 2.07 -12.13 -7.15
CA THR A 95 1.30 -11.27 -6.24
C THR A 95 2.15 -10.13 -5.71
N GLN A 96 3.41 -10.40 -5.35
CA GLN A 96 4.34 -9.38 -4.85
C GLN A 96 4.53 -8.21 -5.83
N ARG A 97 4.74 -8.49 -7.13
CA ARG A 97 4.91 -7.42 -8.16
C ARG A 97 3.67 -6.54 -8.31
N ARG A 98 2.47 -7.13 -8.29
CA ARG A 98 1.20 -6.39 -8.41
C ARG A 98 0.96 -5.48 -7.21
N TRP A 99 1.23 -5.98 -6.01
CA TRP A 99 1.10 -5.18 -4.79
C TRP A 99 2.18 -4.11 -4.67
N MET A 100 3.41 -4.40 -5.09
CA MET A 100 4.45 -3.36 -5.24
C MET A 100 4.04 -2.27 -6.22
N GLN A 101 3.35 -2.58 -7.32
CA GLN A 101 2.81 -1.57 -8.24
C GLN A 101 1.68 -0.75 -7.62
N ALA A 102 0.84 -1.32 -6.76
CA ALA A 102 -0.17 -0.55 -6.05
C ALA A 102 0.45 0.46 -5.05
N ILE A 103 1.52 0.05 -4.36
CA ILE A 103 2.25 0.91 -3.41
C ILE A 103 3.09 1.96 -4.16
N LEU A 104 3.91 1.53 -5.12
CA LEU A 104 4.79 2.41 -5.91
C LEU A 104 4.04 3.26 -6.93
N GLY A 105 2.86 2.83 -7.40
CA GLY A 105 1.99 3.61 -8.28
C GLY A 105 1.28 4.73 -7.54
N ALA A 106 0.93 4.52 -6.26
CA ALA A 106 0.41 5.57 -5.38
C ALA A 106 1.51 6.54 -4.96
N GLU A 107 2.73 6.06 -4.72
CA GLU A 107 3.86 6.90 -4.32
C GLU A 107 4.51 7.64 -5.50
N GLY A 108 4.74 6.98 -6.64
CA GLY A 108 5.58 7.52 -7.73
C GLY A 108 4.97 8.69 -8.50
N ALA A 109 3.66 8.72 -8.71
CA ALA A 109 3.03 9.83 -9.44
C ALA A 109 2.74 11.04 -8.54
N SER A 110 2.50 10.82 -7.24
CA SER A 110 2.10 11.87 -6.30
C SER A 110 3.27 12.48 -5.53
N THR A 111 4.29 11.70 -5.15
CA THR A 111 5.44 12.21 -4.39
C THR A 111 6.55 12.80 -5.26
N ALA A 112 6.79 12.27 -6.46
CA ALA A 112 7.78 12.84 -7.37
C ALA A 112 7.36 14.22 -7.91
N MET A 113 6.05 14.47 -8.03
CA MET A 113 5.51 15.74 -8.55
C MET A 113 5.23 16.79 -7.47
N ASN A 114 4.94 16.40 -6.22
CA ASN A 114 4.61 17.36 -5.15
C ASN A 114 5.84 17.96 -4.43
N TRP A 115 7.04 17.39 -4.59
CA TRP A 115 8.27 17.99 -4.05
C TRP A 115 8.83 19.15 -4.91
N LEU A 116 8.43 19.24 -6.17
CA LEU A 116 8.82 20.37 -7.02
C LEU A 116 7.86 21.54 -6.84
N THR A 117 8.35 22.63 -6.25
CA THR A 117 7.63 23.91 -6.26
C THR A 117 7.29 24.31 -7.71
N PRO A 118 6.13 24.94 -7.94
CA PRO A 118 5.67 25.29 -9.29
C PRO A 118 6.67 26.16 -10.06
N ALA A 119 7.49 26.95 -9.34
CA ALA A 119 8.58 27.73 -9.89
C ALA A 119 9.72 26.87 -10.45
N ARG A 120 10.16 25.82 -9.74
CA ARG A 120 11.21 24.90 -10.22
C ARG A 120 10.76 24.11 -11.43
N ARG A 121 9.49 23.73 -11.49
CA ARG A 121 8.91 23.04 -12.67
C ARG A 121 9.00 23.89 -13.93
N ARG A 122 8.68 25.19 -13.84
CA ARG A 122 8.80 26.13 -14.97
C ARG A 122 10.25 26.32 -15.41
N ALA A 123 11.17 26.46 -14.44
CA ALA A 123 12.60 26.59 -14.74
C ALA A 123 13.17 25.36 -15.47
N ILE A 124 12.83 24.15 -15.02
CA ILE A 124 13.29 22.91 -15.66
C ILE A 124 12.76 22.80 -17.09
N LEU A 125 11.48 23.14 -17.33
CA LEU A 125 10.92 23.11 -18.68
C LEU A 125 11.65 24.07 -19.63
N VAL A 126 11.99 25.28 -19.18
CA VAL A 126 12.74 26.26 -19.98
C VAL A 126 14.16 25.77 -20.28
N VAL A 127 14.84 25.16 -19.30
CA VAL A 127 16.19 24.62 -19.51
C VAL A 127 16.15 23.47 -20.51
N VAL A 128 15.20 22.55 -20.36
CA VAL A 128 15.07 21.40 -21.28
C VAL A 128 14.76 21.87 -22.70
N THR A 129 13.84 22.83 -22.89
CA THR A 129 13.54 23.36 -24.23
C THR A 129 14.73 24.08 -24.84
N LEU A 130 15.44 24.91 -24.09
CA LEU A 130 16.67 25.55 -24.57
C LEU A 130 17.74 24.52 -24.95
N PHE A 131 17.92 23.47 -24.14
CA PHE A 131 18.89 22.42 -24.42
C PHE A 131 18.53 21.65 -25.69
N THR A 132 17.24 21.34 -25.90
CA THR A 132 16.78 20.67 -27.12
C THR A 132 16.93 21.55 -28.36
N LEU A 133 16.68 22.86 -28.26
CA LEU A 133 16.89 23.77 -29.39
C LEU A 133 18.38 23.94 -29.71
N ALA A 134 19.23 24.01 -28.68
CA ALA A 134 20.67 24.09 -28.85
C ALA A 134 21.25 22.84 -29.51
N THR A 135 20.81 21.64 -29.12
CA THR A 135 21.25 20.39 -29.77
C THR A 135 20.79 20.31 -31.22
N ILE A 136 19.55 20.72 -31.53
CA ILE A 136 19.05 20.80 -32.90
C ILE A 136 19.90 21.78 -33.72
N ALA A 137 20.14 22.99 -33.22
CA ALA A 137 20.95 24.00 -33.91
C ALA A 137 22.38 23.50 -34.18
N LEU A 138 23.01 22.85 -33.20
CA LEU A 138 24.35 22.27 -33.33
C LEU A 138 24.42 21.19 -34.42
N LEU A 139 23.39 20.35 -34.53
CA LEU A 139 23.28 19.35 -35.59
C LEU A 139 23.16 20.03 -36.96
N PHE A 140 22.34 21.07 -37.09
CA PHE A 140 22.20 21.82 -38.34
C PHE A 140 23.47 22.57 -38.75
N THR A 141 24.24 23.10 -37.79
CA THR A 141 25.52 23.76 -38.10
C THR A 141 26.64 22.79 -38.45
N LYS A 142 26.55 21.53 -38.00
CA LYS A 142 27.55 20.49 -38.28
C LYS A 142 27.30 19.75 -39.60
N PHE A 143 26.05 19.75 -40.08
CA PHE A 143 25.64 19.14 -41.35
C PHE A 143 25.63 20.11 -42.54
N ARG A 144 26.04 21.37 -42.35
CA ARG A 144 26.22 22.38 -43.40
C ARG A 144 27.70 22.69 -43.57
#